data_AF-A0A8H3LN27-F1
#
_entry.id   AF-A0A8H3LN27-F1
#
_cell.length_a   1.000
_cell.length_b   1.000
_cell.length_c   1.000
_cell.angle_alpha   90.00
_cell.angle_beta   90.00
_cell.angle_gamma   90.00
#
_symmetry.space_group_name_H-M   'P 1'
#
loop_
_entity.id
_entity.type
_entity.pdbx_description
1 polymer ?
#
loop_
_entity_poly.entity_id
_entity_poly.type
_entity_poly.pdbx_seq_one_letter_code
_entity_poly.pdbx_strand_id
1 'polypeptide(L)'
;MRKNIKLDVDKIPGKESNMQHFLLDIILFNDRHNTINITNTIMFVLTEFKIKEKILALTTDNAITMLAVSYSIAEKLDDDGINSTFGHYYYAAHILNLAA
;
A
#
# COMPACT_ATOMS: atom_id res chain seq x y z
N MET A 1 -20.58 6.17 -0.21
CA MET A 1 -20.48 6.06 -1.68
C MET A 1 -19.03 6.35 -2.06
N ARG A 2 -18.23 5.32 -2.39
CA ARG A 2 -16.85 5.49 -2.86
C ARG A 2 -16.91 6.09 -4.27
N LYS A 3 -16.18 7.17 -4.53
CA LYS A 3 -15.97 7.65 -5.90
C LYS A 3 -14.82 6.84 -6.47
N ASN A 4 -15.14 5.84 -7.30
CA ASN A 4 -14.12 5.04 -7.98
C ASN A 4 -13.42 5.92 -9.02
N ILE A 5 -12.17 6.30 -8.75
CA ILE A 5 -11.29 6.91 -9.74
C ILE A 5 -10.84 5.77 -10.65
N LYS A 6 -11.40 5.70 -11.85
CA LYS A 6 -11.02 4.66 -12.83
C LYS A 6 -9.60 4.95 -13.32
N LEU A 7 -8.63 4.20 -12.80
CA LEU A 7 -7.24 4.27 -13.26
C LEU A 7 -7.06 3.34 -14.46
N ASP A 8 -6.57 3.91 -15.56
CA ASP A 8 -6.23 3.20 -16.79
C ASP A 8 -4.75 2.80 -16.73
N VAL A 9 -4.49 1.59 -16.20
CA VAL A 9 -3.12 1.09 -15.92
C VAL A 9 -2.30 0.96 -17.20
N ASP A 10 -2.95 0.85 -18.36
CA ASP A 10 -2.30 0.71 -19.68
C ASP A 10 -1.78 2.05 -20.22
N LYS A 11 -2.10 3.18 -19.57
CA LYS A 11 -1.58 4.51 -19.92
C LYS A 11 -0.28 4.89 -19.23
N ILE A 12 0.32 4.00 -18.42
CA ILE A 12 1.63 4.25 -17.80
C ILE A 12 2.68 4.17 -18.92
N PRO A 13 3.19 5.31 -19.44
CA PRO A 13 3.97 5.31 -20.65
C PRO A 13 5.39 4.79 -20.35
N GLY A 14 5.74 3.66 -20.93
CA GLY A 14 7.10 3.14 -20.89
C GLY A 14 7.96 3.81 -21.96
N LYS A 15 8.54 4.99 -21.67
CA LYS A 15 9.87 5.39 -22.21
C LYS A 15 10.52 6.68 -21.70
N GLU A 16 9.99 7.35 -20.69
CA GLU A 16 10.71 8.40 -19.94
C GLU A 16 10.40 8.18 -18.46
N SER A 17 11.40 8.36 -17.58
CA SER A 17 11.27 8.16 -16.13
C SER A 17 10.41 9.27 -15.49
N ASN A 18 9.15 9.37 -15.89
CA ASN A 18 8.15 10.17 -15.20
C ASN A 18 7.56 9.30 -14.08
N MET A 19 8.07 9.48 -12.87
CA MET A 19 7.37 9.02 -11.68
C MET A 19 6.03 9.74 -11.59
N GLN A 20 4.94 8.98 -11.65
CA GLN A 20 3.59 9.50 -11.53
C GLN A 20 3.02 9.07 -10.18
N HIS A 21 2.36 10.00 -9.50
CA HIS A 21 1.66 9.74 -8.25
C HIS A 21 0.16 9.66 -8.51
N PHE A 22 -0.45 8.57 -8.09
CA PHE A 22 -1.88 8.35 -8.20
C PHE A 22 -2.49 8.12 -6.82
N LEU A 23 -3.58 8.82 -6.55
CA LEU A 23 -4.43 8.50 -5.41
C LEU A 23 -5.32 7.32 -5.79
N LEU A 24 -5.11 6.17 -5.14
CA LEU A 24 -5.92 4.98 -5.37
C LEU A 24 -7.27 5.08 -4.65
N ASP A 25 -7.25 5.34 -3.34
CA ASP A 25 -8.47 5.43 -2.54
C ASP A 25 -8.25 6.31 -1.30
N ILE A 26 -9.36 6.85 -0.74
CA ILE A 26 -9.42 7.47 0.58
C ILE A 26 -10.54 6.77 1.35
N ILE A 27 -10.16 5.96 2.32
CA ILE A 27 -11.09 5.07 3.03
C ILE A 27 -11.34 5.62 4.42
N LEU A 28 -12.59 5.98 4.70
CA LEU A 28 -13.04 6.20 6.07
C LEU A 28 -13.16 4.84 6.77
N PHE A 29 -12.39 4.67 7.84
CA PHE A 29 -12.40 3.45 8.64
C PHE A 29 -13.45 3.56 9.74
N ASN A 30 -14.52 2.77 9.64
CA ASN A 30 -15.55 2.69 10.68
C ASN A 30 -15.30 1.54 11.67
N ASP A 31 -14.43 0.60 11.28
CA ASP A 31 -14.01 -0.51 12.13
C ASP A 31 -12.81 -0.12 12.99
N ARG A 32 -12.45 -0.98 13.94
CA ARG A 32 -11.23 -0.80 14.73
C ARG A 32 -10.01 -0.81 13.80
N HIS A 33 -9.15 0.20 13.96
CA HIS A 33 -7.84 0.30 13.32
C HIS A 33 -6.85 -0.72 13.91
N ASN A 34 -7.03 -2.00 13.56
CA ASN A 34 -6.12 -3.08 13.90
C ASN A 34 -5.44 -3.64 12.64
N THR A 35 -4.41 -4.44 12.85
CA THR A 35 -3.61 -5.04 11.77
C THR A 35 -4.47 -5.78 10.75
N ILE A 36 -5.39 -6.63 11.22
CA ILE A 36 -6.22 -7.48 10.35
C ILE A 36 -7.09 -6.63 9.42
N ASN A 37 -7.80 -5.66 9.98
CA ASN A 37 -8.74 -4.84 9.22
C ASN A 37 -8.00 -3.97 8.20
N ILE A 38 -6.88 -3.35 8.60
CA ILE A 38 -6.09 -2.48 7.73
C ILE A 38 -5.47 -3.32 6.60
N THR A 39 -4.86 -4.47 6.91
CA THR A 39 -4.32 -5.39 5.90
C THR A 39 -5.40 -5.82 4.90
N ASN A 40 -6.57 -6.25 5.38
CA ASN A 40 -7.67 -6.68 4.50
C ASN A 40 -8.12 -5.54 3.58
N THR A 41 -8.18 -4.31 4.11
CA THR A 41 -8.58 -3.14 3.33
C THR A 41 -7.55 -2.80 2.26
N ILE A 42 -6.25 -2.81 2.60
CA ILE A 42 -5.19 -2.58 1.62
C ILE A 42 -5.25 -3.67 0.54
N MET A 43 -5.25 -4.95 0.91
CA MET A 43 -5.31 -6.05 -0.06
C MET A 43 -6.53 -5.98 -0.97
N PHE A 44 -7.68 -5.54 -0.44
CA PHE A 44 -8.87 -5.28 -1.24
C PHE A 44 -8.63 -4.20 -2.30
N VAL A 45 -8.08 -3.04 -1.92
CA VAL A 45 -7.73 -1.97 -2.86
C VAL A 45 -6.78 -2.49 -3.95
N LEU A 46 -5.72 -3.20 -3.56
CA LEU A 46 -4.75 -3.73 -4.53
C LEU A 46 -5.37 -4.69 -5.54
N THR A 47 -6.33 -5.48 -5.10
CA THR A 47 -7.09 -6.41 -5.94
C THR A 47 -8.09 -5.67 -6.83
N GLU A 48 -8.83 -4.72 -6.27
CA GLU A 48 -9.81 -3.89 -6.99
C GLU A 48 -9.15 -3.14 -8.16
N PHE A 49 -7.96 -2.58 -7.93
CA PHE A 49 -7.19 -1.89 -8.96
C PHE A 49 -6.30 -2.80 -9.81
N LYS A 50 -6.31 -4.12 -9.57
CA LYS A 50 -5.50 -5.13 -10.30
C LYS A 50 -3.99 -4.80 -10.32
N ILE A 51 -3.48 -4.28 -9.21
CA ILE A 51 -2.06 -3.91 -9.05
C ILE A 51 -1.34 -4.77 -8.00
N LYS A 52 -2.03 -5.75 -7.40
CA LYS A 52 -1.46 -6.66 -6.39
C LYS A 52 -0.14 -7.27 -6.85
N GLU A 53 -0.07 -7.76 -8.09
CA GLU A 53 1.13 -8.38 -8.69
C GLU A 53 2.25 -7.39 -9.04
N LYS A 54 1.96 -6.08 -9.02
CA LYS A 54 2.91 -5.01 -9.39
C LYS A 54 3.48 -4.30 -8.16
N ILE A 55 3.12 -4.72 -6.96
CA ILE A 55 3.61 -4.09 -5.74
C ILE A 55 5.05 -4.50 -5.46
N LEU A 56 5.86 -3.49 -5.19
CA LEU A 56 7.27 -3.65 -4.81
C LEU A 56 7.49 -3.36 -3.33
N ALA A 57 6.85 -2.31 -2.79
CA ALA A 57 7.04 -1.91 -1.42
C ALA A 57 5.86 -1.12 -0.86
N LEU A 58 5.80 -1.05 0.47
CA LEU A 58 4.88 -0.21 1.23
C LEU A 58 5.64 0.79 2.09
N THR A 59 5.24 2.05 2.05
CA THR A 59 5.75 3.10 2.93
C THR A 59 4.66 3.54 3.90
N THR A 60 4.95 3.53 5.19
CA THR A 60 3.99 3.90 6.25
C THR A 60 4.64 4.81 7.29
N ASP A 61 3.84 5.40 8.16
CA ASP A 61 4.36 5.96 9.41
C ASP A 61 5.01 4.87 10.29
N ASN A 62 5.63 5.28 11.41
CA ASN A 62 6.33 4.35 12.30
C ASN A 62 5.40 3.74 13.36
N ALA A 63 4.07 3.79 13.18
CA ALA A 63 3.17 3.16 14.13
C ALA A 63 3.41 1.64 14.12
N ILE A 64 3.52 1.03 15.32
CA ILE A 64 3.73 -0.42 15.47
C ILE A 64 2.64 -1.21 14.72
N THR A 65 1.41 -0.70 14.70
CA THR A 65 0.32 -1.30 13.93
C THR A 65 0.61 -1.34 12.44
N MET A 66 1.22 -0.29 11.87
CA MET A 66 1.56 -0.25 10.45
C MET A 66 2.75 -1.15 10.09
N LEU A 67 3.68 -1.35 11.02
CA LEU A 67 4.72 -2.37 10.90
C LEU A 67 4.11 -3.79 10.90
N ALA A 68 3.16 -4.07 11.79
CA ALA A 68 2.47 -5.36 11.79
C ALA A 68 1.64 -5.57 10.50
N VAL A 69 1.04 -4.50 9.96
CA VAL A 69 0.33 -4.52 8.68
C VAL A 69 1.28 -4.86 7.53
N SER A 70 2.47 -4.28 7.48
CA SER A 70 3.42 -4.57 6.40
C SER A 70 3.86 -6.03 6.40
N TYR A 71 4.14 -6.62 7.57
CA TYR A 71 4.43 -8.05 7.68
C TYR A 71 3.25 -8.92 7.24
N SER A 72 2.04 -8.57 7.66
CA SER A 72 0.83 -9.31 7.28
C SER A 72 0.50 -9.20 5.79
N ILE A 73 0.85 -8.09 5.13
CA ILE A 73 0.76 -7.97 3.66
C ILE A 73 1.81 -8.84 2.99
N ALA A 74 3.05 -8.84 3.47
CA ALA A 74 4.13 -9.65 2.91
C ALA A 74 3.76 -11.14 2.92
N GLU A 75 3.27 -11.64 4.06
CA GLU A 75 2.80 -13.02 4.23
C GLU A 75 1.71 -13.37 3.20
N LYS A 76 0.69 -12.50 3.05
CA LYS A 76 -0.38 -12.72 2.08
C LYS A 76 0.10 -12.70 0.62
N LEU A 77 1.09 -11.87 0.30
CA LEU A 77 1.68 -11.83 -1.04
C LEU A 77 2.50 -13.10 -1.31
N ASP A 78 3.18 -13.64 -0.30
CA ASP A 78 3.91 -14.91 -0.39
C ASP A 78 2.94 -16.10 -0.54
N ASP A 79 1.85 -16.12 0.24
CA ASP A 79 0.79 -17.13 0.14
C ASP A 79 0.13 -17.14 -1.26
N ASP A 80 -0.02 -15.96 -1.87
CA ASP A 80 -0.53 -15.80 -3.23
C ASP A 80 0.53 -16.10 -4.32
N GLY A 81 1.78 -16.38 -3.95
CA GLY A 81 2.89 -16.67 -4.86
C GLY A 81 3.39 -15.46 -5.66
N ILE A 82 3.18 -14.24 -5.15
CA ILE A 82 3.36 -13.00 -5.90
C ILE A 82 4.76 -12.40 -5.73
N ASN A 83 5.26 -12.23 -4.51
CA ASN A 83 6.48 -11.44 -4.33
C ASN A 83 7.28 -11.77 -3.05
N SER A 84 8.35 -12.54 -3.20
CA SER A 84 9.32 -12.85 -2.14
C SER A 84 10.23 -11.66 -1.78
N THR A 85 10.11 -10.53 -2.47
CA THR A 85 10.98 -9.35 -2.31
C THR A 85 10.23 -8.08 -1.88
N PHE A 86 9.02 -8.22 -1.33
CA PHE A 86 8.25 -7.09 -0.83
C PHE A 86 9.02 -6.28 0.24
N GLY A 87 9.20 -4.98 0.00
CA GLY A 87 9.88 -4.07 0.91
C GLY A 87 8.92 -3.30 1.83
N HIS A 88 9.35 -3.01 3.04
CA HIS A 88 8.69 -2.02 3.91
C HIS A 88 9.66 -0.89 4.24
N TYR A 89 9.19 0.35 4.11
CA TYR A 89 9.96 1.55 4.40
C TYR A 89 9.23 2.47 5.37
N TYR A 90 9.98 3.10 6.25
CA TYR A 90 9.48 4.11 7.18
C TYR A 90 9.37 5.48 6.53
N TYR A 91 8.32 6.22 6.87
CA TYR A 91 8.13 7.59 6.40
C TYR A 91 9.11 8.55 7.09
N ALA A 92 10.02 9.12 6.30
CA ALA A 92 11.14 9.93 6.81
C ALA A 92 10.69 11.17 7.60
N ALA A 93 9.56 11.80 7.26
CA ALA A 93 9.13 13.00 7.98
C ALA A 93 8.81 12.71 9.44
N HIS A 94 8.34 11.49 9.76
CA HIS A 94 8.11 11.12 11.16
C HIS A 94 9.42 10.90 11.92
N ILE A 95 10.44 10.33 11.28
CA ILE A 95 11.79 10.19 11.84
C ILE A 95 12.42 11.56 12.10
N LEU A 96 12.30 12.49 11.15
CA LEU A 96 12.81 13.85 11.28
C LEU A 96 12.13 14.61 12.44
N ASN A 97 10.82 14.42 12.63
CA ASN A 97 10.08 15.03 13.73
C ASN A 97 10.42 14.43 15.11
N LEU A 98 10.94 13.19 15.17
CA LEU A 98 11.40 12.56 16.41
C LEU A 98 12.85 12.95 16.78
N ALA A 99 13.63 13.41 15.80
CA ALA A 99 15.03 13.79 15.98
C ALA A 99 15.24 15.30 16.25
N ALA A 100 14.17 16.10 16.14
CA ALA A 100 14.16 17.54 16.40
C ALA A 100 13.87 17.84 17.88
#